data_AF-A0AAW2WV37-F1
#
_entry.id   AF-A0AAW2WV37-F1
#
_cell.length_a   1.000
_cell.length_b   1.000
_cell.length_c   1.000
_cell.angle_alpha   90.00
_cell.angle_beta   90.00
_cell.angle_gamma   90.00
#
_symmetry.space_group_name_H-M   'P 1'
#
loop_
_entity.id
_entity.type
_entity.pdbx_description
1 polymer ?
#
loop_
_entity_poly.entity_id
_entity_poly.type
_entity_poly.pdbx_seq_one_letter_code
_entity_poly.pdbx_strand_id
1 'polypeptide(L)'
;MNPLTLIMETNKFNGANYNDWLRNLRIVLDFENQGYVLDKPLPTVLPERSSPEERLMFEKWHEDNYKVCSIILASMTNEIQKQYDRIEDVPSTMLRMKDVYAVPDRHIRYAGTKPFFGTKMAEGSSVHSHGVKMLSLMEKLEDLKAGLNNDTYIDVILQSLPPSYDPFIVNYNMNRLEKSIHELINMLVQYEAMIHKSESAVFVREASTFKAKGKGARRWKRKKSKGTVVTAIVSTGGAPLAAPKGKGKGKVGGSQR
;
A
#
# COMPACT_ATOMS: atom_id res chain seq x y z
N MET A 1 23.64 -15.58 17.41
CA MET A 1 22.71 -16.19 16.42
C MET A 1 23.06 -15.60 15.07
N ASN A 2 23.24 -16.40 14.03
CA ASN A 2 23.56 -15.89 12.69
C ASN A 2 22.29 -15.24 12.09
N PRO A 3 22.33 -14.00 11.58
CA PRO A 3 21.16 -13.37 10.96
C PRO A 3 20.54 -14.21 9.83
N LEU A 4 21.35 -15.00 9.11
CA LEU A 4 20.90 -15.90 8.05
C LEU A 4 20.22 -17.18 8.56
N THR A 5 20.55 -17.65 9.77
CA THR A 5 19.79 -18.75 10.38
C THR A 5 18.45 -18.25 10.89
N LEU A 6 18.42 -17.03 11.45
CA LEU A 6 17.21 -16.41 11.97
C LEU A 6 16.18 -16.15 10.86
N ILE A 7 16.59 -15.67 9.67
CA ILE A 7 15.66 -15.43 8.56
C ILE A 7 14.96 -16.73 8.11
N MET A 8 15.68 -17.86 8.13
CA MET A 8 15.13 -19.17 7.72
C MET A 8 14.25 -19.79 8.82
N GLU A 9 14.61 -19.62 10.09
CA GLU A 9 13.77 -20.07 11.21
C GLU A 9 12.46 -19.29 11.29
N THR A 10 12.50 -17.98 11.08
CA THR A 10 11.31 -17.10 11.13
C THR A 10 10.41 -17.25 9.90
N ASN A 11 10.97 -17.63 8.75
CA ASN A 11 10.24 -17.75 7.49
C ASN A 11 10.24 -19.17 6.93
N LYS A 12 10.07 -20.17 7.80
CA LYS A 12 9.99 -21.56 7.38
C LYS A 12 8.92 -21.76 6.31
N PHE A 13 9.23 -22.60 5.33
CA PHE A 13 8.28 -22.95 4.28
C PHE A 13 7.13 -23.78 4.84
N ASN A 14 5.90 -23.27 4.69
CA ASN A 14 4.68 -23.87 5.23
C ASN A 14 3.64 -24.21 4.14
N GLY A 15 4.03 -24.15 2.86
CA GLY A 15 3.15 -24.39 1.72
C GLY A 15 2.38 -23.16 1.23
N ALA A 16 2.17 -22.13 2.06
CA ALA A 16 1.43 -20.92 1.66
C ALA A 16 2.36 -19.73 1.31
N ASN A 17 3.62 -19.77 1.75
CA ASN A 17 4.57 -18.67 1.66
C ASN A 17 5.71 -18.90 0.66
N TYR A 18 5.49 -19.68 -0.41
CA TYR A 18 6.54 -20.13 -1.33
C TYR A 18 7.41 -18.98 -1.87
N ASN A 19 6.81 -17.89 -2.36
CA ASN A 19 7.56 -16.78 -2.97
C ASN A 19 8.44 -16.04 -1.94
N ASP A 20 7.92 -15.79 -0.73
CA ASP A 20 8.70 -15.14 0.33
C ASP A 20 9.81 -16.05 0.85
N TRP A 21 9.51 -17.34 1.03
CA TRP A 21 10.50 -18.36 1.40
C TRP A 21 11.60 -18.48 0.36
N LEU A 22 11.27 -18.55 -0.93
CA LEU A 22 12.24 -18.63 -2.03
C LEU A 22 13.15 -17.39 -2.07
N ARG A 23 12.59 -16.20 -1.84
CA ARG A 23 13.37 -14.96 -1.73
C ARG A 23 14.38 -15.05 -0.59
N ASN A 24 13.95 -15.49 0.59
CA ASN A 24 14.82 -15.62 1.76
C ASN A 24 15.88 -16.70 1.57
N LEU A 25 15.52 -17.84 0.97
CA LEU A 25 16.44 -18.91 0.62
C LEU A 25 17.54 -18.40 -0.33
N ARG A 26 17.17 -17.66 -1.38
CA ARG A 26 18.13 -17.05 -2.31
C ARG A 26 19.12 -16.13 -1.60
N ILE A 27 18.66 -15.27 -0.69
CA ILE A 27 19.54 -14.41 0.11
C ILE A 27 20.58 -15.23 0.88
N VAL A 28 20.16 -16.33 1.51
CA VAL A 28 21.08 -17.21 2.26
C VAL A 28 22.08 -17.90 1.33
N LEU A 29 21.61 -18.43 0.20
CA LEU A 29 22.48 -19.13 -0.75
C LEU A 29 23.44 -18.21 -1.49
N ASP A 30 23.01 -16.99 -1.83
CA ASP A 30 23.87 -15.99 -2.47
C ASP A 30 25.00 -15.56 -1.53
N PHE A 31 24.73 -15.46 -0.23
CA PHE A 31 25.76 -15.21 0.78
C PHE A 31 26.83 -16.31 0.82
N GLU A 32 26.43 -17.57 0.63
CA GLU A 32 27.34 -18.73 0.58
C GLU A 32 27.92 -18.98 -0.83
N ASN A 33 27.63 -18.14 -1.83
CA ASN A 33 27.97 -18.32 -3.25
C ASN A 33 27.41 -19.60 -3.89
N GLN A 34 26.24 -20.06 -3.43
CA GLN A 34 25.59 -21.31 -3.85
C GLN A 34 24.26 -21.09 -4.61
N GLY A 35 23.84 -19.84 -4.82
CA GLY A 35 22.56 -19.53 -5.48
C GLY A 35 22.39 -20.17 -6.87
N TYR A 36 23.50 -20.39 -7.58
CA TYR A 36 23.51 -21.01 -8.91
C TYR A 36 22.93 -22.44 -8.94
N VAL A 37 22.95 -23.16 -7.80
CA VAL A 37 22.43 -24.53 -7.66
C VAL A 37 20.92 -24.60 -7.84
N LEU A 38 20.19 -23.49 -7.61
CA LEU A 38 18.74 -23.46 -7.78
C LEU A 38 18.30 -23.49 -9.24
N ASP A 39 19.06 -22.85 -10.13
CA ASP A 39 18.60 -22.51 -11.48
C ASP A 39 19.33 -23.29 -12.58
N LYS A 40 20.55 -23.77 -12.31
CA LYS A 40 21.36 -24.49 -13.30
C LYS A 40 21.24 -26.00 -13.12
N PRO A 41 21.16 -26.78 -14.22
CA PRO A 41 21.04 -28.24 -14.12
C PRO A 41 22.26 -28.85 -13.43
N LEU A 42 22.03 -29.85 -12.58
CA LEU A 42 23.10 -30.63 -11.96
C LEU A 42 23.92 -31.33 -13.06
N PRO A 43 25.24 -31.09 -13.14
CA PRO A 43 26.11 -31.80 -14.09
C PRO A 43 26.09 -33.30 -13.76
N THR A 44 25.70 -34.16 -14.70
CA THR A 44 25.61 -35.61 -14.46
C THR A 44 26.78 -36.41 -15.05
N VAL A 45 27.53 -35.81 -15.98
CA VAL A 45 28.61 -36.49 -16.69
C VAL A 45 29.86 -35.63 -16.68
N LEU A 46 30.99 -36.26 -16.36
CA LEU A 46 32.32 -35.67 -16.50
C LEU A 46 33.02 -36.29 -17.73
N PRO A 47 33.35 -35.52 -18.78
CA PRO A 47 34.09 -36.03 -19.93
C PRO A 47 35.43 -36.70 -19.56
N GLU A 48 35.81 -37.79 -20.23
CA GLU A 48 37.06 -38.52 -19.94
C GLU A 48 38.31 -37.63 -20.04
N ARG A 49 38.29 -36.66 -20.97
CA ARG A 49 39.37 -35.71 -21.22
C ARG A 49 39.25 -34.42 -20.40
N SER A 50 38.44 -34.42 -19.33
CA SER A 50 38.25 -33.23 -18.52
C SER A 50 39.50 -32.79 -17.81
N SER A 51 39.72 -31.48 -17.81
CA SER A 51 40.85 -30.84 -17.13
C SER A 51 40.73 -31.02 -15.60
N PRO A 52 41.82 -30.86 -14.84
CA PRO A 52 41.76 -30.85 -13.39
C PRO A 52 40.79 -29.79 -12.84
N GLU A 53 40.70 -28.63 -13.50
CA GLU A 53 39.80 -27.54 -13.11
C GLU A 53 38.33 -27.91 -13.31
N GLU A 54 37.98 -28.56 -14.42
CA GLU A 54 36.62 -29.03 -14.70
C GLU A 54 36.18 -30.09 -13.68
N ARG A 55 37.09 -30.99 -13.28
CA ARG A 55 36.84 -32.00 -12.23
C ARG A 55 36.55 -31.34 -10.88
N LEU A 56 37.31 -30.32 -10.51
CA LEU A 56 37.09 -29.57 -9.27
C LEU A 56 35.76 -28.83 -9.29
N MET A 57 35.38 -28.21 -10.41
CA MET A 57 34.08 -27.55 -10.54
C MET A 57 32.93 -28.55 -10.44
N PHE A 58 33.06 -29.73 -11.05
CA PHE A 58 32.07 -30.81 -10.99
C PHE A 58 31.86 -31.31 -9.56
N GLU A 59 32.94 -31.60 -8.83
CA GLU A 59 32.89 -32.05 -7.44
C GLU A 59 32.32 -30.97 -6.52
N LYS A 60 32.79 -29.74 -6.66
CA LYS A 60 32.26 -28.58 -5.92
C LYS A 60 30.76 -28.40 -6.13
N TRP A 61 30.28 -28.56 -7.37
CA TRP A 61 28.86 -28.46 -7.65
C TRP A 61 28.05 -29.50 -6.89
N HIS A 62 28.52 -30.75 -6.84
CA HIS A 62 27.84 -31.80 -6.10
C HIS A 62 27.84 -31.52 -4.60
N GLU A 63 28.96 -31.08 -4.05
CA GLU A 63 29.06 -30.68 -2.65
C GLU A 63 28.08 -29.53 -2.33
N ASP A 64 28.03 -28.50 -3.17
CA ASP A 64 27.09 -27.40 -3.02
C ASP A 64 25.64 -27.89 -3.15
N ASN A 65 25.33 -28.79 -4.09
CA ASN A 65 24.01 -29.41 -4.21
C ASN A 65 23.59 -30.11 -2.91
N TYR A 66 24.46 -30.93 -2.30
CA TYR A 66 24.17 -31.57 -1.01
C TYR A 66 23.94 -30.58 0.13
N LYS A 67 24.73 -29.49 0.19
CA LYS A 67 24.55 -28.43 1.18
C LYS A 67 23.22 -27.72 0.98
N VAL A 68 22.88 -27.35 -0.26
CA VAL A 68 21.62 -26.68 -0.59
C VAL A 68 20.42 -27.59 -0.31
N CYS A 69 20.48 -28.90 -0.60
CA CYS A 69 19.45 -29.87 -0.19
C CYS A 69 19.20 -29.80 1.33
N SER A 70 20.27 -29.78 2.11
CA SER A 70 20.18 -29.72 3.58
C SER A 70 19.56 -28.42 4.07
N ILE A 71 19.93 -27.28 3.46
CA ILE A 71 19.36 -25.96 3.79
C ILE A 71 17.87 -25.92 3.43
N ILE A 72 17.48 -26.40 2.25
CA ILE A 72 16.08 -26.46 1.80
C ILE A 72 15.26 -27.25 2.82
N LEU A 73 15.67 -28.47 3.16
CA LEU A 73 14.97 -29.32 4.12
C LEU A 73 14.89 -28.70 5.52
N ALA A 74 15.99 -28.12 6.02
CA ALA A 74 16.01 -27.48 7.34
C ALA A 74 15.10 -26.24 7.42
N SER A 75 14.88 -25.58 6.29
CA SER A 75 14.05 -24.38 6.16
C SER A 75 12.56 -24.66 5.99
N MET A 76 12.14 -25.92 6.06
CA MET A 76 10.74 -26.33 5.94
C MET A 76 10.12 -26.59 7.32
N THR A 77 8.79 -26.56 7.35
CA THR A 77 8.00 -27.18 8.41
C THR A 77 8.13 -28.71 8.34
N ASN A 78 7.97 -29.40 9.46
CA ASN A 78 8.13 -30.86 9.52
C ASN A 78 7.14 -31.58 8.59
N GLU A 79 5.96 -31.02 8.39
CA GLU A 79 4.90 -31.55 7.54
C GLU A 79 5.27 -31.52 6.06
N ILE A 80 5.90 -30.42 5.61
CA ILE A 80 6.37 -30.27 4.23
C ILE A 80 7.67 -31.04 4.03
N GLN A 81 8.59 -30.99 5.00
CA GLN A 81 9.87 -31.69 4.93
C GLN A 81 9.66 -33.19 4.62
N LYS A 82 8.70 -33.84 5.31
CA LYS A 82 8.30 -35.24 5.09
C LYS A 82 7.88 -35.57 3.65
N GLN A 83 7.36 -34.59 2.91
CA GLN A 83 6.98 -34.77 1.51
C GLN A 83 8.19 -34.73 0.58
N TYR A 84 9.31 -34.16 1.04
CA TYR A 84 10.54 -33.92 0.28
C TYR A 84 11.76 -34.64 0.87
N ASP A 85 11.58 -35.65 1.74
CA ASP A 85 12.64 -36.33 2.52
C ASP A 85 13.85 -36.84 1.71
N ARG A 86 13.75 -36.88 0.37
CA ARG A 86 14.86 -37.17 -0.53
C ARG A 86 14.91 -36.15 -1.67
N ILE A 87 15.81 -35.18 -1.56
CA ILE A 87 16.15 -34.25 -2.65
C ILE A 87 17.44 -34.76 -3.31
N GLU A 88 17.31 -35.36 -4.49
CA GLU A 88 18.46 -35.83 -5.30
C GLU A 88 19.03 -34.69 -6.16
N ASP A 89 18.13 -33.94 -6.81
CA ASP A 89 18.45 -32.81 -7.68
C ASP A 89 17.67 -31.58 -7.21
N VAL A 90 18.40 -30.54 -6.78
CA VAL A 90 17.82 -29.28 -6.30
C VAL A 90 17.00 -28.61 -7.41
N PRO A 91 17.52 -28.37 -8.63
CA PRO A 91 16.77 -27.74 -9.71
C PRO A 91 15.40 -28.38 -9.99
N SER A 92 15.36 -29.72 -10.18
CA SER A 92 14.12 -30.44 -10.45
C SER A 92 13.15 -30.38 -9.28
N THR A 93 13.66 -30.39 -8.04
CA THR A 93 12.82 -30.27 -6.85
C THR A 93 12.23 -28.87 -6.72
N MET A 94 13.03 -27.83 -6.96
CA MET A 94 12.58 -26.45 -6.98
C MET A 94 11.51 -26.22 -8.04
N LEU A 95 11.65 -26.84 -9.22
CA LEU A 95 10.64 -26.80 -10.28
C LEU A 95 9.33 -27.43 -9.84
N ARG A 96 9.35 -28.66 -9.28
CA ARG A 96 8.13 -29.31 -8.76
C ARG A 96 7.46 -28.49 -7.66
N MET A 97 8.25 -27.92 -6.74
CA MET A 97 7.70 -27.06 -5.68
C MET A 97 7.06 -25.81 -6.25
N LYS A 98 7.67 -25.20 -7.27
CA LYS A 98 7.11 -24.04 -7.96
C LYS A 98 5.74 -24.35 -8.55
N ASP A 99 5.59 -25.50 -9.20
CA ASP A 99 4.32 -25.89 -9.83
C ASP A 99 3.18 -26.12 -8.83
N VAL A 100 3.51 -26.59 -7.62
CA VAL A 100 2.51 -26.88 -6.57
C VAL A 100 2.20 -25.65 -5.71
N TYR A 101 3.22 -24.87 -5.34
CA TYR A 101 3.11 -23.88 -4.27
C TYR A 101 3.35 -22.44 -4.70
N ALA A 102 3.97 -22.19 -5.87
CA ALA A 102 4.13 -20.83 -6.33
C ALA A 102 2.76 -20.26 -6.72
N VAL A 103 2.46 -19.07 -6.21
CA VAL A 103 1.34 -18.30 -6.75
C VAL A 103 1.71 -17.96 -8.20
N PRO A 104 0.93 -18.40 -9.22
CA PRO A 104 1.31 -18.15 -10.60
C PRO A 104 1.40 -16.64 -10.88
N ASP A 105 2.38 -16.22 -11.67
CA ASP A 105 2.60 -14.80 -12.03
C ASP A 105 1.33 -14.13 -12.56
N ARG A 106 0.45 -14.89 -13.23
CA ARG A 106 -0.86 -14.40 -13.67
C ARG A 106 -1.75 -13.96 -12.50
N HIS A 107 -1.79 -14.72 -11.40
CA HIS A 107 -2.58 -14.38 -10.22
C HIS A 107 -2.00 -13.15 -9.51
N ILE A 108 -0.68 -13.07 -9.37
CA ILE A 108 0.00 -11.93 -8.75
C ILE A 108 -0.25 -10.66 -9.58
N ARG A 109 -0.05 -10.72 -10.90
CA ARG A 109 -0.36 -9.60 -11.81
C ARG A 109 -1.84 -9.23 -11.78
N TYR A 110 -2.75 -10.18 -11.78
CA TYR A 110 -4.18 -9.90 -11.65
C TYR A 110 -4.52 -9.21 -10.33
N ALA A 111 -3.95 -9.68 -9.21
CA ALA A 111 -4.16 -9.10 -7.90
C ALA A 111 -3.62 -7.67 -7.78
N GLY A 112 -2.52 -7.33 -8.47
CA GLY A 112 -1.98 -5.97 -8.56
C GLY A 112 -2.76 -5.07 -9.51
N THR A 113 -3.15 -5.57 -10.68
CA THR A 113 -3.85 -4.77 -11.70
C THR A 113 -5.29 -4.47 -11.34
N LYS A 114 -6.00 -5.42 -10.71
CA LYS A 114 -7.40 -5.24 -10.28
C LYS A 114 -7.63 -3.97 -9.45
N PRO A 115 -6.90 -3.70 -8.36
CA PRO A 115 -7.08 -2.45 -7.60
C PRO A 115 -6.63 -1.23 -8.39
N PHE A 116 -5.62 -1.32 -9.25
CA PHE A 116 -5.18 -0.19 -10.07
C PHE A 116 -6.26 0.28 -11.03
N PHE A 117 -6.85 -0.62 -11.84
CA PHE A 117 -7.93 -0.28 -12.77
C PHE A 117 -9.27 -0.01 -12.07
N GLY A 118 -9.50 -0.60 -10.89
CA GLY A 118 -10.76 -0.49 -10.16
C GLY A 118 -10.84 0.68 -9.18
N THR A 119 -9.73 1.34 -8.84
CA THR A 119 -9.76 2.46 -7.88
C THR A 119 -10.36 3.69 -8.54
N LYS A 120 -11.40 4.26 -7.91
CA LYS A 120 -12.03 5.52 -8.28
C LYS A 120 -11.98 6.48 -7.10
N MET A 121 -11.81 7.75 -7.40
CA MET A 121 -11.86 8.84 -6.43
C MET A 121 -13.32 9.26 -6.22
N ALA A 122 -13.70 9.49 -4.96
CA ALA A 122 -15.03 10.00 -4.64
C ALA A 122 -15.09 11.51 -4.85
N GLU A 123 -16.26 12.01 -5.25
CA GLU A 123 -16.53 13.46 -5.38
C GLU A 123 -16.24 14.19 -4.06
N GLY A 124 -15.51 15.31 -4.12
CA GLY A 124 -15.11 16.11 -2.95
C GLY A 124 -14.06 15.48 -2.02
N SER A 125 -13.50 14.31 -2.36
CA SER A 125 -12.36 13.74 -1.62
C SER A 125 -11.02 14.30 -2.11
N SER A 126 -9.98 14.24 -1.26
CA SER A 126 -8.68 14.84 -1.58
C SER A 126 -7.99 14.13 -2.75
N VAL A 127 -7.72 14.87 -3.83
CA VAL A 127 -6.98 14.40 -5.00
C VAL A 127 -5.53 14.07 -4.67
N HIS A 128 -4.93 14.76 -3.70
CA HIS A 128 -3.58 14.43 -3.22
C HIS A 128 -3.55 13.02 -2.61
N SER A 129 -4.48 12.72 -1.70
CA SER A 129 -4.56 11.38 -1.08
C SER A 129 -4.83 10.29 -2.11
N HIS A 130 -5.70 10.56 -3.09
CA HIS A 130 -5.97 9.63 -4.18
C HIS A 130 -4.76 9.44 -5.09
N GLY A 131 -4.07 10.51 -5.47
CA GLY A 131 -2.86 10.49 -6.30
C GLY A 131 -1.74 9.66 -5.68
N VAL A 132 -1.46 9.83 -4.38
CA VAL A 132 -0.48 9.02 -3.65
C VAL A 132 -0.86 7.53 -3.64
N LYS A 133 -2.15 7.21 -3.49
CA LYS A 133 -2.63 5.83 -3.56
C LYS A 133 -2.41 5.24 -4.96
N MET A 134 -2.72 5.97 -6.02
CA MET A 134 -2.52 5.53 -7.40
C MET A 134 -1.03 5.32 -7.72
N LEU A 135 -0.16 6.21 -7.25
CA LEU A 135 1.30 6.07 -7.37
C LEU A 135 1.78 4.78 -6.70
N SER A 136 1.35 4.50 -5.47
CA SER A 136 1.74 3.26 -4.76
C SER A 136 1.25 1.97 -5.44
N LEU A 137 0.14 2.03 -6.20
CA LEU A 137 -0.35 0.89 -6.97
C LEU A 137 0.44 0.72 -8.27
N MET A 138 0.85 1.82 -8.90
CA MET A 138 1.70 1.83 -10.08
C MET A 138 3.10 1.29 -9.77
N GLU A 139 3.75 1.75 -8.70
CA GLU A 139 5.06 1.21 -8.25
C GLU A 139 5.01 -0.31 -8.05
N LYS A 140 3.93 -0.81 -7.42
CA LYS A 140 3.71 -2.27 -7.27
C LYS A 140 3.57 -2.99 -8.61
N LEU A 141 2.99 -2.35 -9.63
CA LEU A 141 2.87 -2.96 -10.97
C LEU A 141 4.20 -2.96 -11.72
N GLU A 142 5.06 -1.97 -11.49
CA GLU A 142 6.43 -1.96 -12.02
C GLU A 142 7.27 -3.08 -11.40
N ASP A 143 7.19 -3.28 -10.08
CA ASP A 143 7.84 -4.39 -9.38
C ASP A 143 7.41 -5.76 -9.92
N LEU A 144 6.14 -5.88 -10.29
CA LEU A 144 5.57 -7.08 -10.90
C LEU A 144 5.86 -7.21 -12.40
N LYS A 145 6.61 -6.27 -12.98
CA LYS A 145 6.93 -6.20 -14.42
C LYS A 145 5.67 -6.35 -15.27
N ALA A 146 4.60 -5.65 -14.90
CA ALA A 146 3.31 -5.72 -15.56
C ALA A 146 3.35 -5.27 -17.04
N GLY A 147 4.41 -4.55 -17.44
CA GLY A 147 4.64 -4.14 -18.83
C GLY A 147 3.75 -3.01 -19.30
N LEU A 148 3.20 -2.21 -18.38
CA LEU A 148 2.42 -1.02 -18.70
C LEU A 148 3.35 0.16 -18.97
N ASN A 149 2.99 0.99 -19.94
CA ASN A 149 3.72 2.22 -20.24
C ASN A 149 3.18 3.39 -19.39
N ASN A 150 3.97 4.47 -19.33
CA ASN A 150 3.62 5.67 -18.56
C ASN A 150 2.27 6.28 -18.99
N ASP A 151 1.97 6.27 -20.30
CA ASP A 151 0.70 6.77 -20.83
C ASP A 151 -0.49 5.99 -20.28
N THR A 152 -0.40 4.66 -20.20
CA THR A 152 -1.46 3.84 -19.61
C THR A 152 -1.68 4.18 -18.14
N TYR A 153 -0.60 4.45 -17.39
CA TYR A 153 -0.74 4.85 -15.99
C TYR A 153 -1.46 6.20 -15.86
N ILE A 154 -1.08 7.17 -16.68
CA ILE A 154 -1.72 8.50 -16.73
C ILE A 154 -3.20 8.35 -17.10
N ASP A 155 -3.52 7.61 -18.15
CA ASP A 155 -4.88 7.40 -18.62
C ASP A 155 -5.77 6.80 -17.54
N VAL A 156 -5.26 5.80 -16.80
CA VAL A 156 -6.02 5.17 -15.70
C VAL A 156 -6.22 6.15 -14.54
N ILE A 157 -5.21 6.97 -14.22
CA ILE A 157 -5.34 8.01 -13.19
C ILE A 157 -6.39 9.03 -13.61
N LEU A 158 -6.35 9.55 -14.84
CA LEU A 158 -7.35 10.50 -15.34
C LEU A 158 -8.76 9.88 -15.33
N GLN A 159 -8.91 8.64 -15.76
CA GLN A 159 -10.19 7.90 -15.72
C GLN A 159 -10.68 7.58 -14.31
N SER A 160 -9.83 7.68 -13.29
CA SER A 160 -10.20 7.42 -11.90
C SER A 160 -10.79 8.63 -11.19
N LEU A 161 -10.66 9.83 -11.77
CA LEU A 161 -11.15 11.09 -11.21
C LEU A 161 -12.67 11.21 -11.35
N PRO A 162 -13.32 12.00 -10.47
CA PRO A 162 -14.75 12.25 -10.57
C PRO A 162 -15.05 13.35 -11.61
N PRO A 163 -16.33 13.50 -12.04
CA PRO A 163 -16.71 14.42 -13.13
C PRO A 163 -16.33 15.90 -12.91
N SER A 164 -16.17 16.36 -11.66
CA SER A 164 -15.67 17.71 -11.38
C SER A 164 -14.30 18.02 -11.97
N TYR A 165 -13.52 16.99 -12.33
CA TYR A 165 -12.21 17.13 -12.98
C TYR A 165 -12.27 17.04 -14.50
N ASP A 166 -13.45 16.88 -15.12
CA ASP A 166 -13.59 16.84 -16.59
C ASP A 166 -12.94 18.05 -17.29
N PRO A 167 -13.07 19.31 -16.80
CA PRO A 167 -12.39 20.44 -17.45
C PRO A 167 -10.87 20.32 -17.42
N PHE A 168 -10.30 19.75 -16.35
CA PHE A 168 -8.87 19.46 -16.26
C PHE A 168 -8.48 18.39 -17.27
N ILE A 169 -9.24 17.30 -17.38
CA ILE A 169 -8.95 16.17 -18.28
C ILE A 169 -8.96 16.63 -19.74
N VAL A 170 -9.98 17.38 -20.15
CA VAL A 170 -10.06 17.94 -21.51
C VAL A 170 -8.86 18.83 -21.81
N ASN A 171 -8.51 19.73 -20.88
CA ASN A 171 -7.34 20.59 -21.04
C ASN A 171 -6.02 19.81 -21.07
N TYR A 172 -5.87 18.78 -20.23
CA TYR A 172 -4.68 17.93 -20.20
C TYR A 172 -4.49 17.21 -21.56
N ASN A 173 -5.55 16.60 -22.09
CA ASN A 173 -5.53 15.88 -23.35
C ASN A 173 -5.22 16.78 -24.56
N MET A 174 -5.67 18.03 -24.54
CA MET A 174 -5.39 19.00 -25.60
C MET A 174 -3.94 19.48 -25.61
N ASN A 175 -3.29 19.57 -24.44
CA ASN A 175 -1.96 20.17 -24.33
C ASN A 175 -0.79 19.17 -24.45
N ARG A 176 -1.07 17.86 -24.59
CA ARG A 176 -0.09 16.77 -24.84
C ARG A 176 1.29 17.02 -24.25
N LEU A 177 1.35 17.16 -22.93
CA LEU A 177 2.61 17.31 -22.23
C LEU A 177 3.12 15.92 -21.88
N GLU A 178 4.34 15.58 -22.31
CA GLU A 178 5.07 14.43 -21.75
C GLU A 178 5.31 14.73 -20.27
N LYS A 179 4.52 14.08 -19.41
CA LYS A 179 4.58 14.29 -17.96
C LYS A 179 4.74 12.98 -17.23
N SER A 180 5.51 13.04 -16.16
CA SER A 180 5.53 11.99 -15.16
C SER A 180 4.23 11.98 -14.36
N ILE A 181 3.93 10.82 -13.75
CA ILE A 181 2.80 10.69 -12.83
C ILE A 181 2.90 11.68 -11.66
N HIS A 182 4.12 11.94 -11.15
CA HIS A 182 4.33 12.93 -10.08
C HIS A 182 3.91 14.34 -10.50
N GLU A 183 4.24 14.75 -11.72
CA GLU A 183 3.83 16.05 -12.27
C GLU A 183 2.31 16.11 -12.49
N LEU A 184 1.70 15.02 -12.95
CA LEU A 184 0.24 14.91 -13.07
C LEU A 184 -0.43 15.12 -11.70
N ILE A 185 0.01 14.42 -10.66
CA ILE A 185 -0.54 14.56 -9.31
C ILE A 185 -0.38 15.99 -8.81
N ASN A 186 0.79 16.61 -8.98
CA ASN A 186 1.02 18.00 -8.56
C ASN A 186 0.09 18.99 -9.27
N MET A 187 -0.17 18.81 -10.56
CA MET A 187 -1.12 19.65 -11.29
C MET A 187 -2.56 19.45 -10.82
N LEU A 188 -2.96 18.21 -10.57
CA LEU A 188 -4.30 17.91 -10.05
C LEU A 188 -4.53 18.57 -8.68
N VAL A 189 -3.52 18.56 -7.81
CA VAL A 189 -3.57 19.23 -6.50
C VAL A 189 -3.68 20.76 -6.66
N GLN A 190 -2.95 21.35 -7.59
CA GLN A 190 -3.08 22.78 -7.89
C GLN A 190 -4.48 23.11 -8.41
N TYR A 191 -5.04 22.25 -9.27
CA TYR A 191 -6.38 22.41 -9.80
C TYR A 191 -7.47 22.30 -8.72
N GLU A 192 -7.35 21.33 -7.81
CA GLU A 192 -8.24 21.20 -6.64
C GLU A 192 -8.27 22.49 -5.81
N ALA A 193 -7.11 23.09 -5.53
CA ALA A 193 -7.02 24.35 -4.81
C ALA A 193 -7.71 25.52 -5.54
N MET A 194 -7.70 25.52 -6.88
CA MET A 194 -8.38 26.54 -7.69
C MET A 194 -9.90 26.37 -7.67
N ILE A 195 -10.41 25.13 -7.72
CA ILE A 195 -11.85 24.84 -7.65
C ILE A 195 -12.41 25.28 -6.29
N HIS A 196 -11.77 24.92 -5.18
CA HIS A 196 -12.28 25.31 -3.86
C HIS A 196 -12.25 26.82 -3.63
N LYS A 197 -11.27 27.51 -4.22
CA LYS A 197 -11.20 28.98 -4.17
C LYS A 197 -12.34 29.63 -4.98
N SER A 198 -12.70 29.06 -6.13
CA SER A 198 -13.80 29.59 -6.96
C SER A 198 -15.17 29.29 -6.36
N GLU A 199 -15.40 28.10 -5.80
CA GLU A 199 -16.62 27.76 -5.06
C GLU A 199 -16.86 28.70 -3.87
N SER A 200 -15.81 28.96 -3.09
CA SER A 200 -15.86 29.90 -1.96
C SER A 200 -16.22 31.32 -2.42
N ALA A 201 -15.72 31.76 -3.58
CA ALA A 201 -16.01 33.08 -4.14
C ALA A 201 -17.44 33.19 -4.71
N VAL A 202 -18.00 32.11 -5.25
CA VAL A 202 -19.39 32.06 -5.74
C VAL A 202 -20.37 32.12 -4.56
N PHE A 203 -20.13 31.36 -3.49
CA PHE A 203 -20.98 31.38 -2.29
C PHE A 203 -21.03 32.75 -1.60
N VAL A 204 -19.91 33.47 -1.57
CA VAL A 204 -19.84 34.86 -1.05
C VAL A 204 -20.64 35.83 -1.93
N ARG A 205 -20.68 35.60 -3.25
CA ARG A 205 -21.45 36.43 -4.19
C ARG A 205 -22.96 36.22 -4.06
N GLU A 206 -23.41 34.97 -3.89
CA GLU A 206 -24.84 34.67 -3.68
C GLU A 206 -25.36 35.14 -2.32
N ALA A 207 -24.54 35.08 -1.25
CA ALA A 207 -24.91 35.68 0.03
C ALA A 207 -25.02 37.21 -0.03
N SER A 208 -24.39 37.85 -1.03
CA SER A 208 -24.34 39.30 -1.19
C SER A 208 -25.51 39.88 -2.01
N THR A 209 -26.36 39.06 -2.63
CA THR A 209 -27.50 39.54 -3.45
C THR A 209 -28.81 39.71 -2.66
N PHE A 210 -28.86 39.33 -1.38
CA PHE A 210 -30.03 39.52 -0.50
C PHE A 210 -29.92 40.77 0.40
N LYS A 211 -29.78 41.97 -0.17
CA LYS A 211 -30.20 43.22 0.51
C LYS A 211 -30.93 44.15 -0.43
N ALA A 212 -32.24 43.93 -0.55
CA ALA A 212 -33.17 44.87 -1.13
C ALA A 212 -33.44 46.06 -0.17
N LYS A 213 -33.66 47.22 -0.80
CA LYS A 213 -33.93 48.56 -0.25
C LYS A 213 -34.96 48.64 0.89
N GLY A 214 -34.69 49.53 1.85
CA GLY A 214 -35.69 50.14 2.72
C GLY A 214 -35.24 51.53 3.21
N LYS A 215 -35.90 52.59 2.71
CA LYS A 215 -35.75 53.98 3.18
C LYS A 215 -36.53 54.16 4.49
N GLY A 216 -36.02 54.96 5.44
CA GLY A 216 -36.80 55.44 6.58
C GLY A 216 -35.99 56.24 7.60
N ALA A 217 -36.16 57.57 7.60
CA ALA A 217 -35.54 58.49 8.55
C ALA A 217 -36.21 58.43 9.94
N ARG A 218 -35.45 58.69 11.01
CA ARG A 218 -35.69 59.78 11.99
C ARG A 218 -34.66 59.80 13.13
N ARG A 219 -34.40 61.02 13.58
CA ARG A 219 -33.39 61.54 14.53
C ARG A 219 -34.10 61.92 15.83
N TRP A 220 -33.55 61.59 17.02
CA TRP A 220 -33.48 62.53 18.16
C TRP A 220 -32.49 62.09 19.26
N LYS A 221 -32.03 63.12 19.99
CA LYS A 221 -30.84 63.34 20.81
C LYS A 221 -30.80 62.71 22.22
N ARG A 222 -29.55 62.37 22.61
CA ARG A 222 -28.79 62.65 23.87
C ARG A 222 -29.51 62.96 25.19
N LYS A 223 -28.99 62.37 26.27
CA LYS A 223 -28.65 63.07 27.53
C LYS A 223 -27.35 62.51 28.15
N LYS A 224 -26.42 63.42 28.53
CA LYS A 224 -25.23 63.19 29.40
C LYS A 224 -25.75 62.95 30.85
N SER A 225 -25.10 62.23 31.77
CA SER A 225 -23.80 62.60 32.36
C SER A 225 -23.28 61.61 33.42
N LYS A 226 -21.94 61.40 33.40
CA LYS A 226 -20.94 61.42 34.50
C LYS A 226 -20.93 60.38 35.64
N GLY A 227 -19.72 59.87 35.90
CA GLY A 227 -19.11 59.64 37.23
C GLY A 227 -19.13 58.18 37.69
N THR A 228 -18.09 57.39 37.42
CA THR A 228 -16.94 57.10 38.31
C THR A 228 -17.17 55.89 39.23
N VAL A 229 -16.55 54.78 38.80
CA VAL A 229 -15.79 53.74 39.55
C VAL A 229 -15.85 53.84 41.09
N VAL A 230 -16.16 52.74 41.78
CA VAL A 230 -15.27 52.08 42.78
C VAL A 230 -15.73 50.63 43.02
N THR A 231 -14.71 49.78 43.05
CA THR A 231 -14.50 48.37 43.43
C THR A 231 -15.35 47.74 44.52
N ALA A 232 -15.53 46.42 44.43
CA ALA A 232 -15.16 45.38 45.42
C ALA A 232 -15.99 44.09 45.17
N ILE A 233 -15.59 42.84 45.40
CA ILE A 233 -14.40 42.13 45.92
C ILE A 233 -14.68 40.62 45.68
N VAL A 234 -13.67 39.86 45.20
CA VAL A 234 -13.22 38.50 45.63
C VAL A 234 -14.24 37.33 45.56
N SER A 235 -14.02 36.36 44.66
CA SER A 235 -13.38 35.03 44.87
C SER A 235 -14.37 33.96 45.38
N THR A 236 -14.56 32.81 44.76
CA THR A 236 -13.70 31.61 44.63
C THR A 236 -14.56 30.63 43.79
N GLY A 237 -14.08 29.85 42.82
CA GLY A 237 -13.16 28.74 42.98
C GLY A 237 -13.92 27.41 43.16
N GLY A 238 -13.95 26.57 42.12
CA GLY A 238 -13.97 25.10 42.25
C GLY A 238 -15.32 24.35 42.13
N ALA A 239 -15.40 23.47 41.13
CA ALA A 239 -16.34 22.34 41.00
C ALA A 239 -16.05 21.24 42.08
N PRO A 240 -16.66 20.03 42.10
CA PRO A 240 -17.63 19.40 41.19
C PRO A 240 -18.72 18.50 41.89
N LEU A 241 -19.40 17.67 41.08
CA LEU A 241 -20.12 16.41 41.40
C LEU A 241 -21.51 16.48 42.05
N ALA A 242 -22.54 16.00 41.33
CA ALA A 242 -23.18 14.70 41.56
C ALA A 242 -24.55 14.61 40.86
N ALA A 243 -24.80 13.47 40.21
CA ALA A 243 -26.14 13.03 39.81
C ALA A 243 -26.97 12.58 41.03
N PRO A 244 -28.30 12.48 40.89
CA PRO A 244 -28.96 11.19 41.13
C PRO A 244 -29.97 10.86 40.02
N LYS A 245 -29.99 9.65 39.45
CA LYS A 245 -30.56 8.36 39.92
C LYS A 245 -32.07 8.38 40.21
N GLY A 246 -32.79 7.50 39.51
CA GLY A 246 -34.08 6.93 39.92
C GLY A 246 -34.84 6.35 38.72
N LYS A 247 -34.66 5.06 38.37
CA LYS A 247 -35.51 3.89 38.74
C LYS A 247 -36.89 3.96 38.07
N GLY A 248 -37.44 2.95 37.41
CA GLY A 248 -37.27 1.50 37.25
C GLY A 248 -38.51 1.04 36.44
N LYS A 249 -38.84 -0.20 36.08
CA LYS A 249 -38.48 -1.60 36.35
C LYS A 249 -39.06 -2.38 35.14
N GLY A 250 -38.41 -3.46 34.66
CA GLY A 250 -38.84 -4.86 34.89
C GLY A 250 -39.93 -5.31 33.88
N LYS A 251 -39.93 -6.46 33.22
CA LYS A 251 -39.51 -7.87 33.46
C LYS A 251 -39.24 -8.52 32.08
N VAL A 252 -38.23 -9.37 31.86
CA VAL A 252 -38.00 -10.78 32.30
C VAL A 252 -38.92 -11.82 31.65
N GLY A 253 -38.27 -12.79 31.01
CA GLY A 253 -38.72 -14.13 30.58
C GLY A 253 -38.06 -14.46 29.23
N GLY A 254 -36.98 -15.23 29.09
CA GLY A 254 -36.77 -16.63 29.50
C GLY A 254 -37.52 -17.55 28.51
N SER A 255 -37.03 -18.63 27.91
CA SER A 255 -35.79 -19.42 27.96
C SER A 255 -35.88 -20.47 26.84
N GLN A 256 -34.77 -21.17 26.56
CA GLN A 256 -34.67 -22.49 25.87
C GLN A 256 -34.95 -22.51 24.35
N ARG A 257 -34.20 -23.21 23.50
CA ARG A 257 -33.26 -24.34 23.62
C ARG A 257 -32.16 -24.20 22.56
#